data_AF-A0A2S9GJ04-F1
#
_entry.id   AF-A0A2S9GJ04-F1
#
_cell.length_a   1.000
_cell.length_b   1.000
_cell.length_c   1.000
_cell.angle_alpha   90.00
_cell.angle_beta   90.00
_cell.angle_gamma   90.00
#
_symmetry.space_group_name_H-M   'P 1'
#
loop_
_entity.id
_entity.type
_entity.pdbx_description
1 polymer ?
#
loop_
_entity_poly.entity_id
_entity_poly.type
_entity_poly.pdbx_seq_one_letter_code
_entity_poly.pdbx_strand_id
1 'polypeptide(L)'
;KPNTKPHNRQIREAAKLIAAARKPVLYVGGGVIRGEATEELAGLAELTGIPVVTTLMARGAFPDSHRQNLGMPGMHGTVSAVAAL
;
A
#
# COMPACT_ATOMS: atom_id res chain seq x y z
N LYS A 1 -19.51 -15.63 -7.25
CA LYS A 1 -19.34 -14.72 -6.08
C LYS A 1 -17.91 -14.87 -5.59
N PRO A 2 -17.13 -13.79 -5.37
CA PRO A 2 -15.75 -13.92 -4.89
C PRO A 2 -15.73 -14.51 -3.48
N ASN A 3 -14.67 -15.26 -3.16
CA ASN A 3 -14.45 -15.77 -1.82
C ASN A 3 -14.02 -14.61 -0.91
N THR A 4 -14.78 -14.33 0.15
CA THR A 4 -14.51 -13.26 1.11
C THR A 4 -13.67 -13.73 2.30
N LYS A 5 -13.44 -15.04 2.44
CA LYS A 5 -12.57 -15.59 3.49
C LYS A 5 -11.14 -15.66 2.98
N PRO A 6 -10.20 -14.92 3.59
CA PRO A 6 -8.81 -14.99 3.17
C PRO A 6 -8.17 -16.32 3.60
N HIS A 7 -7.13 -16.72 2.88
CA HIS A 7 -6.37 -17.92 3.22
C HIS A 7 -5.32 -17.59 4.31
N ASN A 8 -5.60 -17.94 5.57
CA ASN A 8 -4.76 -17.58 6.72
C ASN A 8 -3.27 -17.92 6.58
N ARG A 9 -2.92 -19.03 5.91
CA ARG A 9 -1.52 -19.38 5.63
C ARG A 9 -0.85 -18.37 4.69
N GLN A 10 -1.54 -17.89 3.65
CA GLN A 10 -0.97 -16.92 2.71
C GLN A 10 -0.77 -15.56 3.39
N ILE A 11 -1.70 -15.13 4.24
CA ILE A 11 -1.52 -13.91 5.06
C ILE A 11 -0.27 -14.02 5.92
N ARG A 12 -0.09 -15.15 6.63
CA ARG A 12 1.09 -15.35 7.50
C ARG A 12 2.40 -15.33 6.73
N GLU A 13 2.45 -15.94 5.55
CA GLU A 13 3.66 -15.91 4.72
C GLU A 13 3.92 -14.50 4.16
N ALA A 14 2.89 -13.76 3.74
CA ALA A 14 3.03 -12.37 3.32
C ALA A 14 3.59 -11.49 4.44
N ALA A 15 3.08 -11.63 5.68
CA ALA A 15 3.58 -10.89 6.83
C ALA A 15 5.06 -11.17 7.12
N LYS A 16 5.49 -12.44 7.03
CA LYS A 16 6.91 -12.81 7.17
C LYS A 16 7.78 -12.17 6.10
N LEU A 17 7.33 -12.20 4.84
CA LEU A 17 8.07 -11.58 3.73
C LEU A 17 8.19 -10.06 3.90
N ILE A 18 7.11 -9.40 4.32
CA ILE A 18 7.10 -7.96 4.63
C ILE A 18 8.10 -7.65 5.75
N ALA A 19 8.08 -8.43 6.85
CA ALA A 19 8.96 -8.21 7.99
C ALA A 19 10.45 -8.45 7.68
N ALA A 20 10.76 -9.36 6.74
CA ALA A 20 12.13 -9.66 6.32
C ALA A 20 12.66 -8.75 5.19
N ALA A 21 11.80 -7.94 4.57
CA ALA A 21 12.16 -7.11 3.43
C ALA A 21 13.10 -5.97 3.86
N ARG A 22 14.15 -5.71 3.07
CA ARG A 22 15.11 -4.63 3.36
C ARG A 22 14.61 -3.23 2.97
N LYS A 23 13.85 -3.13 1.87
CA LYS A 23 13.32 -1.87 1.33
C LYS A 23 11.91 -2.10 0.72
N PRO A 24 10.91 -2.52 1.52
CA PRO A 24 9.57 -2.74 1.01
C PRO A 24 8.87 -1.42 0.65
N VAL A 25 7.86 -1.52 -0.21
CA VAL A 25 6.94 -0.42 -0.58
C VAL A 25 5.52 -0.98 -0.64
N LEU A 26 4.55 -0.26 -0.09
CA LEU A 26 3.13 -0.56 -0.26
C LEU A 26 2.65 0.05 -1.58
N TYR A 27 2.48 -0.77 -2.61
CA TYR A 27 1.92 -0.33 -3.89
C TYR A 27 0.40 -0.54 -3.92
N VAL A 28 -0.35 0.55 -3.79
CA VAL A 28 -1.78 0.54 -3.46
C VAL A 28 -2.65 0.80 -4.69
N GLY A 29 -3.52 -0.15 -5.00
CA GLY A 29 -4.55 -0.07 -6.04
C GLY A 29 -5.90 0.43 -5.54
N GLY A 30 -6.80 0.81 -6.44
CA GLY A 30 -8.16 1.29 -6.11
C GLY A 30 -9.07 0.27 -5.40
N GLY A 31 -8.60 -0.97 -5.23
CA GLY A 31 -9.27 -1.97 -4.39
C GLY A 31 -9.39 -1.55 -2.93
N VAL A 32 -8.46 -0.73 -2.41
CA VAL A 32 -8.56 -0.21 -1.04
C VAL A 32 -9.77 0.72 -0.89
N ILE A 33 -9.98 1.64 -1.84
CA ILE A 33 -11.15 2.52 -1.85
C ILE A 33 -12.44 1.71 -1.97
N ARG A 34 -12.48 0.76 -2.91
CA ARG A 34 -13.67 -0.10 -3.13
C ARG A 34 -14.00 -1.00 -1.94
N GLY A 35 -12.99 -1.36 -1.16
CA GLY A 35 -13.13 -2.18 0.04
C GLY A 35 -13.27 -1.36 1.32
N GLU A 36 -13.36 -0.02 1.23
CA GLU A 36 -13.46 0.89 2.38
C GLU A 36 -12.30 0.69 3.40
N ALA A 37 -11.13 0.27 2.92
CA ALA A 37 -10.03 -0.20 3.76
C ALA A 37 -8.94 0.85 4.02
N THR A 38 -9.30 2.13 4.01
CA THR A 38 -8.33 3.24 4.12
C THR A 38 -7.73 3.34 5.52
N GLU A 39 -8.50 3.02 6.56
CA GLU A 39 -8.02 3.01 7.94
C GLU A 39 -7.04 1.86 8.19
N GLU A 40 -7.32 0.67 7.66
CA GLU A 40 -6.44 -0.49 7.75
C GLU A 40 -5.13 -0.27 6.98
N LEU A 41 -5.20 0.39 5.82
CA LEU A 41 -4.00 0.81 5.09
C LEU A 41 -3.15 1.76 5.95
N ALA A 42 -3.78 2.76 6.57
CA ALA A 42 -3.06 3.72 7.41
C ALA A 42 -2.41 3.03 8.61
N GLY A 43 -3.16 2.18 9.33
CA GLY A 43 -2.63 1.42 10.45
C GLY A 43 -1.48 0.49 10.04
N LEU A 44 -1.55 -0.17 8.89
CA LEU A 44 -0.47 -1.02 8.39
C LEU A 44 0.78 -0.21 8.04
N ALA A 45 0.63 0.93 7.35
CA ALA A 45 1.75 1.78 6.97
C ALA A 45 2.47 2.36 8.20
N GLU A 46 1.71 2.85 9.18
CA GLU A 46 2.24 3.39 10.43
C GLU A 46 2.94 2.30 11.26
N LEU A 47 2.32 1.13 11.41
CA LEU A 47 2.88 0.00 12.17
C LEU A 47 4.21 -0.48 11.59
N THR A 48 4.29 -0.55 10.27
CA THR A 48 5.44 -1.16 9.58
C THR A 48 6.52 -0.15 9.20
N GLY A 49 6.20 1.15 9.20
CA GLY A 49 7.11 2.19 8.71
C GLY A 49 7.22 2.25 7.18
N ILE A 50 6.49 1.40 6.44
CA ILE A 50 6.70 1.19 5.01
C ILE A 50 6.14 2.37 4.21
N PRO A 51 6.89 2.91 3.23
CA PRO A 51 6.38 3.96 2.36
C PRO A 51 5.24 3.46 1.46
N VAL A 52 4.30 4.35 1.15
CA VAL A 52 3.09 4.11 0.37
C VAL A 52 3.21 4.79 -0.99
N VAL A 53 2.96 4.02 -2.04
CA VAL A 53 2.78 4.50 -3.41
C VAL A 53 1.35 4.18 -3.83
N THR A 54 0.63 5.17 -4.36
CA THR A 54 -0.76 4.98 -4.82
C THR A 54 -0.84 4.95 -6.34
N THR A 55 -1.63 4.05 -6.90
CA THR A 55 -2.05 4.18 -8.31
C THR A 55 -2.99 5.38 -8.48
N LEU A 56 -3.24 5.81 -9.72
CA LEU A 56 -4.25 6.83 -10.02
C LEU A 56 -5.62 6.48 -9.41
N MET A 57 -5.99 5.20 -9.45
CA MET A 57 -7.26 4.69 -8.93
C MET A 57 -7.32 4.61 -7.40
N ALA A 58 -6.19 4.81 -6.71
CA ALA A 58 -6.08 4.79 -5.26
C ALA A 58 -5.77 6.19 -4.68
N ARG A 59 -5.80 7.25 -5.50
CA ARG A 59 -5.59 8.61 -5.01
C ARG A 59 -6.64 8.93 -3.94
N GLY A 60 -6.18 9.44 -2.80
CA GLY A 60 -7.01 9.65 -1.61
C GLY A 60 -7.12 8.46 -0.66
N ALA A 61 -6.59 7.28 -1.00
CA ALA A 61 -6.60 6.12 -0.09
C ALA A 61 -5.67 6.28 1.13
N PHE A 62 -4.71 7.20 1.04
CA PHE A 62 -3.77 7.53 2.11
C PHE A 62 -3.51 9.05 2.07
N PRO A 63 -3.32 9.74 3.21
CA PRO A 63 -3.21 11.20 3.20
C PRO A 63 -2.01 11.68 2.39
N ASP A 64 -2.23 12.65 1.50
CA ASP A 64 -1.18 13.24 0.64
C ASP A 64 -0.10 13.99 1.44
N SER A 65 -0.45 14.51 2.62
CA SER A 65 0.47 15.18 3.53
C SER A 65 1.27 14.22 4.42
N HIS A 66 0.96 12.93 4.41
CA HIS A 66 1.62 11.98 5.30
C HIS A 66 3.05 11.69 4.85
N ARG A 67 4.00 11.67 5.79
CA ARG A 67 5.45 11.48 5.49
C ARG A 67 5.78 10.19 4.74
N GLN A 68 4.94 9.16 4.87
CA GLN A 68 5.13 7.87 4.20
C GLN A 68 4.56 7.87 2.78
N ASN A 69 3.80 8.89 2.37
CA ASN A 69 3.24 8.95 1.03
C ASN A 69 4.30 9.43 0.03
N LEU A 70 4.69 8.55 -0.90
CA LEU A 70 5.64 8.88 -1.95
C LEU A 70 4.97 9.44 -3.21
N GLY A 71 3.64 9.45 -3.27
CA GLY A 71 2.85 9.88 -4.42
C GLY A 71 2.47 8.73 -5.36
N MET A 72 2.24 9.07 -6.63
CA MET A 72 1.82 8.16 -7.68
C MET A 72 2.95 7.94 -8.69
N PRO A 73 3.21 6.73 -9.20
CA PRO A 73 4.22 6.50 -10.22
C PRO A 73 3.65 6.77 -11.63
N GLY A 74 4.53 6.97 -12.62
CA GLY A 74 4.18 7.10 -14.03
C GLY A 74 4.50 8.47 -14.63
N MET A 75 4.07 8.71 -15.88
CA MET A 75 4.44 9.90 -16.67
C MET A 75 4.02 11.25 -16.05
N HIS A 76 2.98 11.23 -15.21
CA HIS A 76 2.48 12.41 -14.49
C HIS A 76 2.58 12.21 -12.96
N GLY A 77 3.42 11.27 -12.55
CA GLY A 77 3.64 10.89 -11.17
C GLY A 77 4.77 11.67 -10.50
N THR A 78 5.14 11.22 -9.30
CA THR A 78 6.29 11.73 -8.56
C THR A 78 7.52 10.88 -8.85
N VAL A 79 8.69 11.54 -8.90
CA VAL A 79 9.99 10.85 -9.07
C VAL A 79 10.23 9.88 -7.90
N SER A 80 9.84 10.24 -6.69
CA SER A 80 9.94 9.39 -5.50
C SER A 80 9.15 8.09 -5.62
N ALA A 81 7.94 8.14 -6.18
CA ALA A 81 7.15 6.93 -6.38
C ALA A 81 7.73 6.03 -7.47
N VAL A 82 8.27 6.61 -8.55
CA VAL A 82 8.95 5.83 -9.61
C VAL A 82 10.24 5.20 -9.08
N ALA A 83 11.04 5.92 -8.29
CA ALA A 83 12.32 5.43 -7.77
C ALA A 83 12.16 4.39 -6.65
N ALA A 84 10.99 4.33 -6.01
CA ALA A 84 10.70 3.37 -4.95
C ALA A 84 10.31 1.98 -5.48
N LEU A 85 9.86 1.89 -6.73
CA LEU A 85 9.47 0.66 -7.42
C LEU A 85 10.65 0.10 -8.23
#